data_AF-A0A1I5GRP4-F1
#
_entry.id   AF-A0A1I5GRP4-F1
#
_cell.length_a   1.000
_cell.length_b   1.000
_cell.length_c   1.000
_cell.angle_alpha   90.00
_cell.angle_beta   90.00
_cell.angle_gamma   90.00
#
_symmetry.space_group_name_H-M   'P 1'
#
loop_
_entity.id
_entity.type
_entity.pdbx_description
1 polymer ?
#
loop_
_entity_poly.entity_id
_entity_poly.type
_entity_poly.pdbx_seq_one_letter_code
_entity_poly.pdbx_strand_id
1 'polypeptide(L)'
;MKLLKSFCIRFLIISIPLAGLYFFAQTTFENNRKSEHPTDVGLAVAILFAFILIILFGGFFIDLIVKITKKQYDVAFLNTLFLLLFSLPILYISCRMSSYCESCFCSWIIDVFKDLI
;
A
#
# COMPACT_ATOMS: atom_id res chain seq x y z
N MET A 1 17.45 -9.33 -19.11
CA MET A 1 16.07 -9.89 -19.26
C MET A 1 15.48 -10.51 -17.99
N LYS A 2 16.21 -11.35 -17.21
CA LYS A 2 15.63 -11.99 -16.00
C LYS A 2 15.10 -10.98 -14.96
N LEU A 3 15.83 -9.88 -14.76
CA LEU A 3 15.51 -8.83 -13.79
C LEU A 3 14.29 -8.02 -14.22
N LEU A 4 14.21 -7.61 -15.49
CA LEU A 4 13.04 -6.97 -16.09
C LEU A 4 11.79 -7.85 -16.01
N LYS A 5 11.92 -9.15 -16.34
CA LYS A 5 10.81 -10.10 -16.22
C LYS A 5 10.32 -10.22 -14.77
N SER A 6 11.24 -10.30 -13.82
CA SER A 6 10.90 -10.34 -12.39
C SER A 6 10.19 -9.06 -11.94
N PHE A 7 10.65 -7.91 -12.43
CA PHE A 7 10.01 -6.62 -12.17
C PHE A 7 8.59 -6.57 -12.73
N CYS A 8 8.38 -6.91 -14.02
CA CYS A 8 7.07 -6.88 -14.65
C CYS A 8 6.06 -7.79 -13.96
N ILE A 9 6.46 -9.00 -13.56
CA ILE A 9 5.59 -9.93 -12.84
C ILE A 9 5.15 -9.32 -11.50
N ARG A 10 6.10 -8.77 -10.75
CA ARG A 10 5.82 -8.13 -9.46
C ARG A 10 4.93 -6.91 -9.62
N PHE A 11 5.23 -6.07 -10.60
CA PHE A 11 4.40 -4.93 -10.95
C PHE A 11 2.96 -5.36 -11.23
N LEU A 12 2.74 -6.40 -12.05
CA LEU A 12 1.41 -6.94 -12.31
C LEU A 12 0.71 -7.45 -11.03
N ILE A 13 1.41 -8.19 -10.18
CA ILE A 13 0.88 -8.69 -8.90
C ILE A 13 0.39 -7.53 -8.01
N ILE A 14 1.06 -6.38 -8.07
CA ILE A 14 0.70 -5.18 -7.31
C ILE A 14 -0.44 -4.42 -7.99
N SER A 15 -0.35 -4.20 -9.29
CA SER A 15 -1.30 -3.38 -10.05
C SER A 15 -2.69 -4.02 -10.13
N ILE A 16 -2.80 -5.33 -10.24
CA ILE A 16 -4.10 -6.02 -10.36
C ILE A 16 -5.03 -5.74 -9.16
N PRO A 17 -4.63 -6.03 -7.90
CA PRO A 17 -5.50 -5.76 -6.74
C PRO A 17 -5.74 -4.27 -6.53
N LEU A 18 -4.76 -3.40 -6.83
CA LEU A 18 -4.94 -1.96 -6.72
C LEU A 18 -5.90 -1.39 -7.77
N ALA A 19 -5.84 -1.87 -9.00
CA ALA A 19 -6.79 -1.50 -10.04
C ALA A 19 -8.21 -1.99 -9.69
N GLY A 20 -8.33 -3.21 -9.18
CA GLY A 20 -9.60 -3.75 -8.69
C GLY A 20 -10.20 -2.88 -7.58
N LEU A 21 -9.37 -2.47 -6.61
CA LEU A 21 -9.78 -1.56 -5.55
C LEU A 21 -10.20 -0.19 -6.10
N TYR A 22 -9.46 0.35 -7.08
CA TYR A 22 -9.80 1.64 -7.70
C TYR A 22 -11.19 1.60 -8.36
N PHE A 23 -11.47 0.58 -9.18
CA PHE A 23 -12.79 0.46 -9.81
C PHE A 23 -13.91 0.23 -8.79
N PHE A 24 -13.63 -0.58 -7.77
CA PHE A 24 -14.57 -0.79 -6.66
C PHE A 24 -14.87 0.51 -5.93
N ALA A 25 -13.84 1.29 -5.59
CA ALA A 25 -13.97 2.57 -4.93
C ALA A 25 -14.78 3.54 -5.79
N GLN A 26 -14.45 3.69 -7.08
CA GLN A 26 -15.16 4.58 -8.00
C GLN A 26 -16.66 4.25 -8.07
N THR A 27 -16.99 2.97 -8.26
CA THR A 27 -18.39 2.49 -8.31
C THR A 27 -19.11 2.73 -6.99
N THR A 28 -18.44 2.47 -5.86
CA THR A 28 -19.04 2.63 -4.54
C THR A 28 -19.27 4.10 -4.19
N PHE A 29 -18.33 4.98 -4.52
CA PHE A 29 -18.48 6.43 -4.34
C PHE A 29 -19.59 7.00 -5.22
N GLU A 30 -19.71 6.57 -6.47
CA GLU A 30 -20.76 7.04 -7.37
C GLU A 30 -22.15 6.64 -6.87
N ASN A 31 -22.32 5.39 -6.44
CA ASN A 31 -23.58 4.88 -5.91
C ASN A 31 -23.98 5.53 -4.57
N ASN A 32 -23.00 5.92 -3.75
CA ASN A 32 -23.23 6.52 -2.44
C ASN A 32 -23.16 8.05 -2.44
N ARG A 33 -22.98 8.69 -3.59
CA ARG A 33 -22.88 10.16 -3.70
C ARG A 33 -24.14 10.89 -3.23
N LYS A 34 -25.27 10.19 -3.18
CA LYS A 34 -26.58 10.70 -2.70
C LYS A 34 -27.02 10.09 -1.36
N SER A 35 -26.15 9.31 -0.71
CA SER A 35 -26.42 8.68 0.58
C SER A 35 -26.21 9.66 1.74
N GLU A 36 -26.87 9.44 2.87
CA GLU A 36 -26.80 10.27 4.09
C GLU A 36 -25.38 10.31 4.71
N HIS A 37 -24.56 9.29 4.47
CA HIS A 37 -23.21 9.16 5.03
C HIS A 37 -22.14 8.90 3.95
N PRO A 38 -21.78 9.92 3.15
CA PRO A 38 -20.82 9.77 2.06
C PRO A 38 -19.39 9.44 2.52
N THR A 39 -19.04 9.77 3.78
CA THR A 39 -17.72 9.52 4.37
C THR A 39 -17.46 8.07 4.76
N ASP A 40 -18.49 7.26 5.02
CA ASP A 40 -18.33 5.87 5.46
C ASP A 40 -17.73 4.98 4.37
N VAL A 41 -18.02 5.31 3.11
CA VAL A 41 -17.41 4.66 1.95
C VAL A 41 -15.90 4.90 1.89
N GLY A 42 -15.46 6.11 2.21
CA GLY A 42 -14.04 6.45 2.24
C GLY A 42 -13.28 5.65 3.29
N LEU A 43 -13.85 5.49 4.49
CA LEU A 43 -13.26 4.67 5.54
C LEU A 43 -13.21 3.19 5.16
N ALA A 44 -14.30 2.64 4.61
CA ALA A 44 -14.35 1.24 4.17
C ALA A 44 -13.31 0.96 3.07
N VAL A 45 -13.18 1.84 2.08
CA VAL A 45 -12.18 1.74 1.02
C VAL A 45 -10.76 1.84 1.59
N ALA A 46 -10.51 2.73 2.55
CA ALA A 46 -9.21 2.88 3.20
C ALA A 46 -8.82 1.61 4.01
N ILE A 47 -9.77 0.99 4.73
CA ILE A 47 -9.53 -0.27 5.44
C ILE A 47 -9.21 -1.39 4.46
N LEU A 48 -9.96 -1.51 3.36
CA LEU A 48 -9.71 -2.52 2.33
C LEU A 48 -8.35 -2.31 1.66
N PHE A 49 -7.98 -1.06 1.39
CA PHE A 49 -6.66 -0.69 0.89
C PHE A 49 -5.55 -1.14 1.84
N ALA A 50 -5.69 -0.84 3.15
CA ALA A 50 -4.73 -1.25 4.16
C ALA A 50 -4.56 -2.77 4.19
N PHE A 51 -5.67 -3.52 4.11
CA PHE A 51 -5.65 -4.98 4.10
C PHE A 51 -4.90 -5.54 2.88
N ILE A 52 -5.16 -5.00 1.68
CA ILE A 52 -4.45 -5.37 0.45
C ILE A 52 -2.95 -5.09 0.60
N LEU A 53 -2.59 -3.90 1.11
CA LEU A 53 -1.19 -3.53 1.31
C LEU A 53 -0.48 -4.44 2.31
N ILE A 54 -1.11 -4.84 3.42
CA ILE A 54 -0.53 -5.75 4.41
C ILE A 54 -0.28 -7.13 3.78
N ILE A 55 -1.22 -7.66 3.00
CA ILE A 55 -1.04 -8.94 2.31
C ILE A 55 0.12 -8.87 1.31
N LEU A 56 0.18 -7.82 0.49
CA LEU A 56 1.27 -7.61 -0.47
C LEU A 56 2.61 -7.47 0.27
N PHE A 57 2.66 -6.68 1.34
CA PHE A 57 3.85 -6.50 2.17
C PHE A 57 4.34 -7.84 2.73
N GLY A 58 3.46 -8.64 3.32
CA GLY A 58 3.81 -9.97 3.84
C GLY A 58 4.34 -10.90 2.75
N GLY A 59 3.69 -10.93 1.58
CA GLY A 59 4.13 -11.74 0.44
C GLY A 59 5.52 -11.34 -0.09
N PHE A 60 5.76 -10.04 -0.27
CA PHE A 60 7.06 -9.53 -0.70
C PHE A 60 8.15 -9.72 0.36
N PHE A 61 7.80 -9.66 1.65
CA PHE A 61 8.73 -9.90 2.75
C PHE A 61 9.19 -11.36 2.80
N ILE A 62 8.26 -12.31 2.66
CA ILE A 62 8.59 -13.74 2.55
C ILE A 62 9.46 -14.00 1.32
N ASP A 63 9.09 -13.45 0.16
CA ASP A 63 9.90 -13.62 -1.06
C ASP A 63 11.29 -12.98 -0.90
N LEU A 64 11.43 -11.83 -0.23
CA LEU A 64 12.72 -11.23 0.10
C LEU A 64 13.61 -12.21 0.89
N ILE A 65 13.09 -12.79 1.98
CA ILE A 65 13.83 -13.77 2.79
C ILE A 65 14.28 -14.96 1.93
N VAL A 66 13.37 -15.53 1.13
CA VAL A 66 13.69 -16.66 0.25
C VAL A 66 14.78 -16.30 -0.78
N LYS A 67 14.75 -15.09 -1.34
CA LYS A 67 15.73 -14.63 -2.33
C LYS A 67 17.10 -14.33 -1.73
N ILE A 68 17.15 -13.78 -0.52
CA ILE A 68 18.40 -13.59 0.23
C ILE A 68 19.04 -14.96 0.52
N THR A 69 18.27 -15.93 1.01
CA THR A 69 18.76 -17.29 1.29
C THR A 69 19.28 -17.98 0.02
N LYS A 70 18.66 -17.72 -1.13
CA LYS A 70 19.11 -18.23 -2.44
C LYS A 70 20.24 -17.40 -3.07
N LYS A 71 20.79 -16.40 -2.37
CA LYS A 71 21.85 -15.47 -2.83
C LYS A 71 21.49 -14.72 -4.12
N GLN A 72 20.21 -14.47 -4.37
CA GLN A 72 19.71 -13.72 -5.52
C GLN A 72 19.59 -12.22 -5.17
N TYR A 73 20.73 -11.57 -4.90
CA TYR A 73 20.77 -10.21 -4.35
C TYR A 73 20.10 -9.15 -5.24
N ASP A 74 20.24 -9.23 -6.56
CA ASP A 74 19.62 -8.26 -7.48
C ASP A 74 18.08 -8.26 -7.37
N VAL A 75 17.50 -9.45 -7.22
CA VAL A 75 16.05 -9.66 -7.12
C VAL A 75 15.57 -9.35 -5.70
N ALA A 76 16.41 -9.59 -4.70
CA ALA A 76 16.17 -9.17 -3.32
C ALA A 76 16.11 -7.64 -3.21
N PHE A 77 17.05 -6.92 -3.84
CA PHE A 77 17.07 -5.46 -3.86
C PHE A 77 15.76 -4.87 -4.42
N LEU A 78 15.23 -5.44 -5.51
CA LEU A 78 13.92 -5.04 -6.02
C LEU A 78 12.79 -5.24 -5.02
N ASN A 79 12.77 -6.35 -4.27
CA ASN A 79 11.77 -6.57 -3.23
C ASN A 79 11.87 -5.54 -2.12
N THR A 80 13.09 -5.21 -1.69
CA THR A 80 13.32 -4.18 -0.67
C THR A 80 12.76 -2.83 -1.11
N LEU A 81 12.94 -2.45 -2.39
CA LEU A 81 12.37 -1.21 -2.93
C LEU A 81 10.84 -1.21 -2.88
N PHE A 82 10.19 -2.30 -3.26
CA PHE A 82 8.73 -2.42 -3.17
C PHE A 82 8.23 -2.40 -1.73
N LEU A 83 8.91 -3.10 -0.82
CA LEU A 83 8.56 -3.10 0.61
C LEU A 83 8.67 -1.70 1.23
N LEU A 84 9.71 -0.94 0.87
CA LEU A 84 9.87 0.45 1.28
C LEU A 84 8.75 1.33 0.70
N LEU A 85 8.35 1.08 -0.55
CA LEU A 85 7.24 1.82 -1.15
C LEU A 85 5.91 1.53 -0.45
N PHE A 86 5.67 0.29 -0.02
CA PHE A 86 4.45 -0.09 0.70
C PHE A 86 4.43 0.34 2.16
N SER A 87 5.59 0.47 2.81
CA SER A 87 5.63 0.93 4.19
C SER A 87 5.10 2.35 4.34
N LEU A 88 5.31 3.22 3.35
CA LEU A 88 4.81 4.60 3.36
C LEU A 88 3.27 4.70 3.53
N PRO A 89 2.43 4.16 2.63
CA PRO A 89 0.98 4.21 2.80
C PRO A 89 0.48 3.41 4.01
N ILE A 90 1.13 2.30 4.36
CA ILE A 90 0.77 1.52 5.58
C ILE A 90 0.95 2.40 6.82
N LEU A 91 2.13 3.02 6.97
CA LEU A 91 2.43 3.91 8.09
C LEU A 91 1.49 5.11 8.13
N TYR A 92 1.20 5.72 6.97
CA TYR A 92 0.25 6.83 6.89
C TYR A 92 -1.14 6.44 7.40
N ILE A 93 -1.69 5.31 6.94
CA ILE A 93 -3.01 4.83 7.38
C ILE A 93 -2.98 4.49 8.88
N SER A 94 -1.95 3.78 9.36
CA SER A 94 -1.79 3.46 10.78
C SER A 94 -1.75 4.72 11.65
N CYS A 95 -1.00 5.75 11.23
CA CYS A 95 -0.91 7.02 11.95
C CYS A 95 -2.23 7.78 11.98
N ARG A 96 -3.00 7.77 10.87
CA ARG A 96 -4.34 8.39 10.80
C ARG A 96 -5.38 7.66 11.64
N MET A 97 -5.23 6.35 11.84
CA MET A 97 -6.14 5.54 12.65
C MET A 97 -5.77 5.52 14.14
N SER A 98 -4.49 5.75 14.49
CA SER A 98 -4.04 5.87 15.87
C SER A 98 -4.42 7.22 16.49
N SER A 99 -4.53 7.27 17.82
CA SER A 99 -4.69 8.52 18.56
C SER A 99 -3.61 9.53 18.15
N TYR A 100 -4.01 10.64 17.55
CA TYR A 100 -3.09 11.67 17.06
C TYR A 100 -2.19 12.17 18.19
N CYS A 101 -0.87 12.13 17.96
CA CYS A 101 0.14 12.68 18.87
C CYS A 101 0.93 13.75 18.12
N GLU A 102 0.79 15.02 18.54
CA GLU A 102 1.36 16.20 17.87
C GLU A 102 2.89 16.17 17.74
N SER A 103 3.60 15.51 18.66
CA SER A 103 5.07 15.47 18.72
C SER A 103 5.68 14.11 18.34
N CYS A 104 4.88 13.16 17.86
CA CYS A 104 5.33 11.82 17.52
C CYS A 104 5.72 11.68 16.04
N PHE A 105 6.39 10.57 15.71
CA PHE A 105 6.73 10.14 14.33
C PHE A 105 5.54 10.24 13.34
N CYS A 106 4.30 10.06 13.83
CA CYS A 106 3.10 10.18 13.02
C CYS A 106 2.78 11.61 12.55
N SER A 107 3.13 12.64 13.32
CA SER A 107 2.96 14.05 12.91
C SER A 107 3.82 14.33 11.68
N TRP A 108 5.09 13.95 11.74
CA TRP A 108 6.03 14.08 10.61
C TRP A 108 5.59 13.30 9.37
N ILE A 109 5.15 12.05 9.53
CA ILE A 109 4.63 11.25 8.41
C ILE A 109 3.42 11.94 7.75
N ILE A 110 2.48 12.46 8.55
CA ILE A 110 1.27 13.11 8.03
C ILE A 110 1.63 14.40 7.28
N ASP A 111 2.53 15.22 7.82
CA ASP A 111 2.97 16.47 7.19
C ASP A 111 3.70 16.22 5.86
N VAL A 112 4.62 15.24 5.81
CA VAL A 112 5.30 14.86 4.56
C VAL A 112 4.31 14.47 3.47
N PHE A 113 3.24 13.75 3.81
CA PHE A 113 2.20 13.39 2.84
C PHE A 113 1.29 14.56 2.47
N LYS A 114 1.06 15.50 3.39
CA LYS A 114 0.24 16.69 3.16
C LYS A 114 0.91 17.67 2.20
N ASP A 115 2.24 17.79 2.27
CA ASP A 115 3.01 18.64 1.35
C ASP A 115 3.21 18.02 -0.05
N LEU A 116 2.91 16.73 -0.20
CA LEU A 116 3.06 15.98 -1.45
C LEU A 116 1.80 16.00 -2.35
N ILE A 117 0.64 16.41 -1.80
CA ILE A 117 -0.69 16.43 -2.44
C ILE A 117 -1.12 17.87 -2.70
#